data_AF-A0A2E7HK82-F1
#
_entry.id   AF-A0A2E7HK82-F1
#
_cell.length_a   1.000
_cell.length_b   1.000
_cell.length_c   1.000
_cell.angle_alpha   90.00
_cell.angle_beta   90.00
_cell.angle_gamma   90.00
#
_symmetry.space_group_name_H-M   'P 1'
#
loop_
_entity.id
_entity.type
_entity.pdbx_description
1 polymer ?
#
loop_
_entity_poly.entity_id
_entity_poly.type
_entity_poly.pdbx_seq_one_letter_code
_entity_poly.pdbx_strand_id
1 'polypeptide(L)' 'MGAALQDPATRALPWLSDHYTVEIWYLENEHAYAASIWPGASLHAPHAVRFESGRFYEVMRMLEFVL' A
#
# COMPACT_ATOMS: atom_id res chain seq x y z
N MET A 1 23.61 -21.21 -4.72
CA MET A 1 22.42 -20.42 -4.33
C MET A 1 22.03 -20.76 -2.88
N GLY A 2 22.67 -20.16 -1.87
CA GLY A 2 22.36 -20.52 -0.47
C GLY A 2 22.86 -19.55 0.62
N ALA A 3 23.44 -18.41 0.25
CA ALA A 3 24.07 -17.51 1.23
C ALA A 3 23.04 -16.68 2.03
N ALA A 4 21.88 -16.36 1.46
CA ALA A 4 20.90 -15.48 2.12
C ALA A 4 20.21 -16.09 3.35
N LEU A 5 20.10 -17.42 3.41
CA LEU A 5 19.42 -18.13 4.52
C LEU A 5 20.33 -18.41 5.72
N GLN A 6 21.65 -18.23 5.57
CA GLN A 6 22.65 -18.55 6.58
C GLN A 6 22.95 -17.37 7.52
N ASP A 7 22.50 -16.16 7.17
CA ASP A 7 22.71 -14.97 7.98
C ASP A 7 21.63 -14.88 9.09
N PRO A 8 22.00 -14.95 10.38
CA PRO A 8 21.05 -14.81 11.47
C PRO A 8 20.36 -13.45 11.52
N ALA A 9 20.92 -12.41 10.89
CA ALA A 9 20.26 -11.12 10.70
C ALA A 9 19.09 -11.20 9.69
N THR A 10 19.11 -12.15 8.76
CA THR A 10 17.99 -12.46 7.85
C THR A 10 16.85 -13.20 8.55
N ARG A 11 17.07 -13.69 9.78
CA ARG A 11 16.08 -14.50 10.51
C ARG A 11 15.07 -13.67 11.30
N ALA A 12 15.35 -12.39 11.50
CA ALA A 12 14.41 -11.47 12.14
C ALA A 12 13.47 -10.90 11.09
N LEU A 13 12.16 -11.08 11.28
CA LEU A 13 11.17 -10.35 10.48
C LEU A 13 11.36 -8.85 10.74
N PRO A 14 11.36 -8.01 9.69
CA PRO A 14 11.40 -6.57 9.89
C PRO A 14 10.21 -6.16 10.76
N TRP A 15 10.46 -5.28 11.72
CA TRP A 15 9.39 -4.70 12.52
C TRP A 15 8.47 -3.89 11.61
N LEU A 16 7.19 -4.23 11.62
CA LEU A 16 6.16 -3.53 10.85
C LEU A 16 5.60 -2.38 11.68
N SER A 17 5.19 -1.31 11.00
CA SER A 17 4.50 -0.18 11.63
C SER A 17 3.09 -0.59 12.04
N ASP A 18 2.58 0.01 13.11
CA ASP A 18 1.20 -0.15 13.55
C ASP A 18 0.22 0.71 12.72
N HIS A 19 0.73 1.61 11.89
CA HIS A 19 -0.05 2.50 11.04
C HIS A 19 0.68 2.83 9.74
N TYR A 20 -0.08 2.81 8.64
CA TYR A 20 0.34 3.15 7.30
C TYR A 20 -0.64 4.15 6.69
N THR A 21 -0.09 5.15 6.03
CA THR A 21 -0.84 6.08 5.17
C THR A 21 -0.27 5.96 3.76
N VAL A 22 -1.14 5.76 2.78
CA VAL A 22 -0.78 5.66 1.36
C VAL A 22 -1.51 6.73 0.59
N GLU A 23 -0.78 7.40 -0.29
CA GLU A 23 -1.31 8.41 -1.19
C GLU A 23 -0.87 8.07 -2.61
N ILE A 24 -1.84 7.91 -3.51
CA ILE A 24 -1.60 7.53 -4.91
C ILE A 24 -2.06 8.68 -5.79
N TRP A 25 -1.14 9.14 -6.64
CA TRP A 25 -1.35 10.22 -7.59
C TRP A 25 -1.51 9.61 -8.98
N TYR A 26 -2.63 9.90 -9.61
CA TYR A 26 -2.98 9.42 -10.93
C TYR A 26 -2.77 10.52 -11.97
N LEU A 27 -2.35 10.12 -13.17
CA LEU A 27 -2.24 11.04 -14.31
C LEU A 27 -3.64 11.47 -14.79
N GLU A 28 -4.57 10.53 -14.84
CA GLU A 28 -5.94 10.73 -15.30
C GLU A 28 -6.90 10.68 -14.11
N ASN A 29 -7.78 11.68 -14.01
CA ASN A 29 -8.72 11.80 -12.88
C ASN A 29 -9.70 10.61 -12.79
N GLU A 30 -10.03 9.98 -13.92
CA GLU A 30 -10.89 8.79 -13.95
C GLU A 30 -10.30 7.60 -13.20
N HIS A 31 -8.97 7.43 -13.24
CA HIS A 31 -8.30 6.39 -12.46
C HIS A 31 -8.34 6.68 -10.96
N ALA A 32 -8.16 7.94 -10.56
CA ALA A 32 -8.34 8.33 -9.16
C ALA A 32 -9.78 8.08 -8.68
N TYR A 33 -10.77 8.43 -9.51
CA TYR A 33 -12.16 8.16 -9.19
C TYR A 33 -12.44 6.66 -9.04
N ALA A 34 -11.98 5.82 -9.98
CA ALA A 34 -12.16 4.38 -9.91
C ALA A 34 -11.49 3.77 -8.67
N ALA A 35 -10.27 4.19 -8.34
CA ALA A 35 -9.54 3.74 -7.16
C ALA A 35 -10.19 4.15 -5.83
N SER A 36 -10.91 5.28 -5.81
CA SER A 36 -11.64 5.74 -4.62
C SER A 36 -12.79 4.83 -4.18
N ILE A 37 -13.21 3.88 -5.04
CA ILE A 37 -14.24 2.88 -4.74
C ILE A 37 -13.72 1.79 -3.79
N TRP A 38 -12.39 1.64 -3.67
CA TRP A 38 -11.80 0.70 -2.72
C TRP A 38 -12.29 0.98 -1.28
N PRO A 39 -12.71 -0.04 -0.51
CA PRO A 39 -13.19 0.17 0.85
C PRO A 39 -12.18 0.89 1.75
N GLY A 40 -12.58 2.04 2.29
CA GLY A 40 -11.74 2.86 3.16
C GLY A 40 -10.76 3.78 2.42
N ALA A 41 -10.70 3.72 1.09
CA ALA A 41 -10.03 4.74 0.31
C ALA A 41 -10.89 6.01 0.24
N SER A 42 -10.24 7.15 0.08
CA SER A 42 -10.89 8.45 -0.05
C SER A 42 -10.26 9.25 -1.19
N LEU A 43 -11.10 9.90 -1.99
CA LEU A 43 -10.64 10.83 -3.02
C LEU A 43 -10.27 12.15 -2.32
N HIS A 44 -8.99 12.34 -2.04
CA HIS A 44 -8.52 13.53 -1.31
C HIS A 44 -8.27 14.72 -2.24
N ALA A 45 -8.06 14.45 -3.54
CA ALA A 45 -7.99 15.43 -4.63
C ALA A 45 -8.50 14.79 -5.93
N PRO A 46 -8.87 15.56 -6.97
CA PRO A 46 -9.41 15.00 -8.23
C PRO A 46 -8.50 13.97 -8.92
N HIS A 47 -7.20 14.03 -8.67
CA HIS A 47 -6.17 13.16 -9.23
C HIS A 47 -5.52 12.26 -8.19
N ALA A 48 -6.03 12.19 -6.96
CA ALA A 48 -5.33 11.47 -5.91
C ALA A 48 -6.23 10.83 -4.85
N VAL A 49 -5.84 9.61 -4.47
CA VAL A 49 -6.55 8.76 -3.52
C VAL A 49 -5.68 8.54 -2.29
N ARG A 50 -6.29 8.61 -1.12
CA ARG A 50 -5.67 8.34 0.17
C ARG A 50 -6.30 7.14 0.85
N PHE A 51 -5.47 6.29 1.45
CA PHE A 51 -5.88 5.11 2.21
C PHE A 51 -5.03 4.97 3.47
N GLU A 52 -5.66 4.56 4.56
CA GLU A 52 -5.00 4.36 5.86
C GLU A 52 -5.31 2.96 6.40
N SER A 53 -4.29 2.27 6.91
CA SER A 53 -4.46 0.94 7.51
C SER A 53 -3.39 0.65 8.54
N GLY A 54 -3.73 -0.12 9.58
CA GLY A 54 -2.77 -0.66 10.54
C GLY A 54 -2.15 -1.99 10.11
N ARG A 55 -2.47 -2.48 8.92
CA ARG A 55 -2.04 -3.78 8.41
C ARG A 55 -1.37 -3.63 7.05
N PHE A 56 -0.08 -3.94 6.99
CA PHE A 56 0.71 -3.84 5.75
C PHE A 56 0.10 -4.64 4.58
N TYR A 57 -0.50 -5.80 4.83
CA TYR A 57 -1.12 -6.60 3.77
C TYR A 57 -2.36 -5.94 3.14
N GLU A 58 -3.03 -5.02 3.84
CA GLU A 58 -4.18 -4.30 3.29
C GLU A 58 -3.73 -3.21 2.32
N VAL A 59 -2.59 -2.57 2.60
CA VAL A 59 -1.92 -1.68 1.64
C VAL A 59 -1.58 -2.45 0.37
N MET A 60 -0.94 -3.62 0.50
CA MET A 60 -0.60 -4.45 -0.66
C MET A 60 -1.83 -4.87 -1.47
N ARG A 61 -2.90 -5.30 -0.77
CA ARG A 61 -4.16 -5.68 -1.42
C ARG A 61 -4.82 -4.51 -2.16
N MET A 62 -4.80 -3.32 -1.57
CA MET A 62 -5.28 -2.11 -2.24
C MET A 62 -4.49 -1.86 -3.52
N LEU A 63 -3.15 -1.90 -3.43
CA LEU A 63 -2.27 -1.66 -4.58
C LEU A 63 -2.52 -2.65 -5.73
N GLU A 64 -2.76 -3.93 -5.44
CA GLU A 64 -3.12 -4.93 -6.46
C GLU A 64 -4.46 -4.64 -7.16
N PHE A 65 -5.36 -3.88 -6.53
CA PHE A 65 -6.66 -3.56 -7.09
C PHE A 65 -6.66 -2.24 -7.88
N VAL A 66 -5.85 -1.26 -7.48
CA VAL A 66 -5.93 0.13 -7.98
C VAL A 66 -4.82 0.51 -8.97
N LEU A 67 -3.87 -0.39 -9.23
CA LEU A 67 -2.77 -0.25 -10.22
C LEU A 67 -2.97 -1.24 -11.37
#